data_AF-A0A954KUH2-F1
#
_entry.id   AF-A0A954KUH2-F1
#
_cell.length_a   1.000
_cell.length_b   1.000
_cell.length_c   1.000
_cell.angle_alpha   90.00
_cell.angle_beta   90.00
_cell.angle_gamma   90.00
#
_symmetry.space_group_name_H-M   'P 1'
#
loop_
_entity.id
_entity.type
_entity.pdbx_description
1 polymer ?
#
loop_
_entity_poly.entity_id
_entity_poly.type
_entity_poly.pdbx_seq_one_letter_code
_entity_poly.pdbx_strand_id
1 'polypeptide(L)'
;LQVWSDRGCAIADLQQRKVSVFSPGSPLKAGLLPFYLAQVPGADIPQLKADVFGQFIQHQEFEGGESDALTAELSEFVNAVSGTAAPRVSGNRGLEALQVAEHVVECVRSHQWDGTADGRVGPMALLENVVESRDYSRRAA
;
A
#
# COMPACT_ATOMS: atom_id res chain seq x y z
N LEU A 1 3.14 -3.63 6.49
CA LEU A 1 3.12 -3.34 5.03
C LEU A 1 2.52 -1.96 4.82
N GLN A 2 3.04 -1.18 3.86
CA GLN A 2 2.46 0.12 3.50
C GLN A 2 2.37 0.23 1.98
N VAL A 3 1.26 0.78 1.49
CA VAL A 3 1.03 1.05 0.06
C VAL A 3 0.55 2.48 -0.09
N TRP A 4 1.12 3.18 -1.08
CA TRP A 4 0.82 4.58 -1.38
C TRP A 4 0.29 4.70 -2.80
N SER A 5 -0.64 5.63 -2.98
CA SER A 5 -1.21 5.99 -4.27
C SER A 5 -1.60 7.47 -4.28
N ASP A 6 -2.00 7.97 -5.44
CA ASP A 6 -2.63 9.28 -5.60
C ASP A 6 -3.97 9.41 -4.85
N ARG A 7 -4.61 8.27 -4.49
CA ARG A 7 -5.88 8.22 -3.75
C ARG A 7 -5.71 8.16 -2.24
N GLY A 8 -4.47 8.05 -1.73
CA GLY A 8 -4.18 7.91 -0.31
C GLY A 8 -3.26 6.73 -0.02
N CYS A 9 -3.27 6.25 1.22
CA CYS A 9 -2.41 5.17 1.66
C CYS A 9 -3.14 4.13 2.51
N ALA A 10 -2.61 2.91 2.50
CA ALA A 10 -3.05 1.82 3.34
C ALA A 10 -1.85 1.28 4.12
N ILE A 11 -2.05 1.07 5.42
CA ILE A 11 -1.08 0.54 6.35
C ILE A 11 -1.67 -0.74 6.93
N ALA A 12 -1.02 -1.87 6.68
CA ALA A 12 -1.39 -3.14 7.28
C ALA A 12 -0.38 -3.54 8.35
N ASP A 13 -0.84 -3.62 9.59
CA ASP A 13 -0.17 -4.28 10.70
C ASP A 13 -0.57 -5.76 10.70
N LEU A 14 0.37 -6.61 10.29
CA LEU A 14 0.13 -8.05 10.19
C LEU A 14 0.19 -8.77 11.54
N GLN A 15 0.83 -8.16 12.54
CA GLN A 15 0.87 -8.70 13.89
C GLN A 15 -0.44 -8.45 14.62
N GLN A 16 -0.99 -7.24 14.51
CA GLN A 16 -2.28 -6.84 15.08
C GLN A 16 -3.47 -7.22 14.18
N ARG A 17 -3.21 -7.71 12.97
CA ARG A 17 -4.23 -7.99 11.93
C ARG A 17 -5.10 -6.77 11.64
N LYS A 18 -4.51 -5.59 11.64
CA LYS A 18 -5.24 -4.32 11.47
C LYS A 18 -4.80 -3.63 10.19
N VAL A 19 -5.76 -3.14 9.42
CA VAL A 19 -5.51 -2.31 8.24
C VAL A 19 -6.11 -0.93 8.46
N SER A 20 -5.27 0.09 8.44
CA SER A 20 -5.68 1.50 8.46
C SER A 20 -5.56 2.08 7.05
N VAL A 21 -6.65 2.63 6.55
CA VAL A 21 -6.69 3.29 5.24
C VAL A 21 -6.95 4.78 5.44
N PHE A 22 -6.10 5.60 4.85
CA PHE A 22 -6.21 7.04 4.84
C PHE A 22 -6.48 7.53 3.42
N SER A 23 -7.52 8.32 3.24
CA SER A 23 -7.87 8.89 1.93
C SER A 23 -8.31 10.34 2.07
N PRO A 24 -8.18 11.17 1.02
CA PRO A 24 -8.62 12.55 1.08
C PRO A 24 -10.16 12.60 1.14
N GLY A 25 -10.66 13.33 2.14
CA GLY A 25 -12.06 13.70 2.27
C GLY A 25 -12.48 14.75 1.26
N SER A 26 -13.79 15.03 1.22
CA SER A 26 -14.38 15.93 0.22
C SER A 26 -13.71 17.32 0.14
N PRO A 27 -13.33 17.99 1.26
CA PRO A 27 -12.67 19.28 1.18
C PRO A 27 -11.28 19.22 0.52
N LEU A 28 -10.44 18.23 0.88
CA LEU A 28 -9.12 18.06 0.26
C LEU A 28 -9.23 17.78 -1.23
N LYS A 29 -10.21 16.95 -1.64
CA LYS A 29 -10.48 16.68 -3.06
C LYS A 29 -10.93 17.93 -3.83
N ALA A 30 -11.61 18.86 -3.16
CA ALA A 30 -11.99 20.16 -3.71
C ALA A 30 -10.86 21.20 -3.69
N GLY A 31 -9.65 20.84 -3.23
CA GLY A 31 -8.50 21.75 -3.12
C GLY A 31 -8.53 22.66 -1.89
N LEU A 32 -9.46 22.44 -0.96
CA LEU A 32 -9.51 23.17 0.30
C LEU A 32 -8.51 22.54 1.27
N LEU A 33 -7.33 23.15 1.37
CA LEU A 33 -6.27 22.69 2.27
C LEU A 33 -6.43 23.32 3.66
N PRO A 34 -6.39 22.54 4.76
CA PRO A 34 -6.41 23.08 6.13
C PRO A 34 -5.35 24.16 6.35
N PHE A 35 -4.18 24.01 5.72
CA PHE A 35 -3.10 24.99 5.80
C PHE A 35 -3.49 26.39 5.31
N TYR A 36 -4.31 26.51 4.25
CA TYR A 36 -4.76 27.81 3.77
C TYR A 36 -5.85 28.39 4.66
N LEU A 37 -6.76 27.55 5.15
CA LEU A 37 -7.80 27.97 6.09
C LEU A 37 -7.20 28.49 7.41
N ALA A 38 -6.10 27.88 7.87
CA ALA A 38 -5.37 28.33 9.06
C ALA A 38 -4.71 29.70 8.91
N GLN A 39 -4.49 30.19 7.68
CA GLN A 39 -3.92 31.52 7.42
C GLN A 39 -4.96 32.63 7.36
N VAL A 40 -6.25 32.29 7.36
CA VAL A 40 -7.33 33.28 7.36
C VAL A 40 -7.38 33.98 8.74
N PRO A 41 -7.40 35.33 8.79
CA PRO A 41 -7.55 36.05 10.05
C PRO A 41 -8.82 35.62 10.80
N GLY A 42 -8.67 35.25 12.08
CA GLY A 42 -9.77 34.77 12.91
C GLY A 42 -10.09 33.27 12.76
N ALA A 43 -9.24 32.50 12.07
CA ALA A 43 -9.41 31.05 11.96
C ALA A 43 -9.36 30.35 13.33
N ASP A 44 -10.29 29.42 13.55
CA ASP A 44 -10.30 28.53 14.70
C ASP A 44 -9.32 27.37 14.48
N ILE A 45 -8.05 27.60 14.81
CA ILE A 45 -6.98 26.61 14.66
C ILE A 45 -7.23 25.33 15.47
N PRO A 46 -7.69 25.40 16.74
CA PRO A 46 -8.10 24.20 17.48
C PRO A 46 -9.12 23.34 16.74
N GLN A 47 -10.20 23.95 16.24
CA GLN A 47 -11.23 23.22 15.51
C GLN A 47 -10.66 22.63 14.21
N LEU A 48 -9.87 23.42 13.47
CA LEU A 48 -9.26 22.96 12.24
C LEU A 48 -8.38 21.71 12.43
N LYS A 49 -7.64 21.63 13.55
CA LYS A 49 -6.83 20.45 13.90
C LYS A 49 -7.70 19.23 14.20
N ALA A 50 -8.82 19.43 14.89
CA ALA A 50 -9.78 18.36 15.16
C ALA A 50 -10.38 17.83 13.85
N ASP A 51 -10.65 18.71 12.88
CA ASP A 51 -11.27 18.36 11.60
C ASP A 51 -10.31 17.65 10.63
N VAL A 52 -8.98 17.75 10.84
CA VAL A 52 -7.98 17.13 9.96
C VAL A 52 -8.27 15.65 9.74
N PHE A 53 -8.49 14.90 10.83
CA PHE A 53 -8.89 13.50 10.77
C PHE A 53 -10.41 13.41 10.92
N GLY A 54 -11.07 12.80 9.94
CA GLY A 54 -12.53 12.67 9.89
C GLY A 54 -13.18 13.54 8.81
N GLN A 55 -12.76 14.80 8.65
CA GLN A 55 -13.30 15.66 7.58
C GLN A 55 -12.33 15.76 6.40
N PHE A 56 -11.11 16.25 6.63
CA PHE A 56 -10.12 16.44 5.56
C PHE A 56 -9.46 15.13 5.15
N ILE A 57 -9.13 14.27 6.10
CA ILE A 57 -8.57 12.93 5.89
C ILE A 57 -9.55 11.91 6.44
N GLN A 58 -10.11 11.10 5.56
CA GLN A 58 -10.92 9.94 5.96
C GLN A 58 -10.01 8.86 6.49
N HIS A 59 -10.35 8.30 7.64
CA HIS A 59 -9.66 7.16 8.24
C HIS A 59 -10.64 6.00 8.37
N GLN A 60 -10.28 4.85 7.81
CA GLN A 60 -11.03 3.61 7.95
C GLN A 60 -10.11 2.55 8.53
N GLU A 61 -10.64 1.80 9.49
CA GLU A 61 -9.96 0.68 10.11
C GLU A 61 -10.69 -0.60 9.79
N PHE A 62 -9.92 -1.62 9.40
CA PHE A 62 -10.40 -2.97 9.16
C PHE A 62 -9.64 -3.92 10.08
N GLU A 63 -10.37 -4.78 10.78
CA GLU A 63 -9.80 -5.87 11.56
C GLU A 63 -9.87 -7.16 10.76
N GLY A 64 -8.75 -7.86 10.69
CA GLY A 64 -8.65 -9.18 10.09
C GLY A 64 -9.32 -10.20 10.99
N GLY A 65 -10.01 -11.17 10.38
CA GLY A 65 -10.68 -12.24 11.12
C GLY A 65 -9.74 -13.04 12.02
N GLU A 66 -10.30 -13.66 13.05
CA GLU A 66 -9.53 -14.49 13.98
C GLU A 66 -9.00 -15.79 13.35
N SER A 67 -9.54 -16.21 12.20
CA SER A 67 -9.18 -17.46 11.55
C SER A 67 -7.69 -17.50 11.18
N ASP A 68 -6.99 -18.50 11.71
CA ASP A 68 -5.64 -18.83 11.29
C ASP A 68 -5.66 -19.29 9.83
N ALA A 69 -5.08 -18.49 8.94
CA ALA A 69 -5.14 -18.73 7.50
C ALA A 69 -4.52 -20.08 7.11
N LEU A 70 -3.44 -20.49 7.78
CA LEU A 70 -2.77 -21.76 7.51
C LEU A 70 -3.66 -22.95 7.92
N THR A 71 -4.28 -22.89 9.10
CA THR A 71 -5.23 -23.90 9.57
C THR A 71 -6.44 -23.99 8.65
N ALA A 72 -6.95 -22.85 8.18
CA ALA A 72 -8.05 -22.81 7.23
C ALA A 72 -7.66 -23.47 5.89
N GLU A 73 -6.50 -23.14 5.33
CA GLU A 73 -5.98 -23.75 4.10
C GLU A 73 -5.74 -25.26 4.23
N LEU A 74 -5.13 -25.70 5.34
CA LEU A 74 -4.91 -27.13 5.59
C LEU A 74 -6.23 -27.89 5.76
N SER A 75 -7.22 -27.29 6.41
CA SER A 75 -8.57 -27.87 6.54
C SER A 75 -9.26 -27.98 5.18
N GLU A 76 -9.17 -26.94 4.34
CA GLU A 76 -9.67 -26.96 2.96
C GLU A 76 -8.97 -28.04 2.13
N PHE A 77 -7.66 -28.19 2.29
CA PHE A 77 -6.90 -29.23 1.60
C PHE A 77 -7.37 -30.64 1.99
N VAL A 78 -7.51 -30.93 3.29
CA VAL A 78 -8.00 -32.23 3.76
C VAL A 78 -9.39 -32.52 3.19
N ASN A 79 -10.31 -31.56 3.24
CA ASN A 79 -11.66 -31.71 2.69
C ASN A 79 -11.66 -31.97 1.18
N ALA A 80 -10.73 -31.37 0.45
CA ALA A 80 -10.58 -31.58 -0.99
C ALA A 80 -10.05 -32.97 -1.33
N VAL A 81 -8.99 -33.42 -0.65
CA VAL A 81 -8.39 -34.73 -0.93
C VAL A 81 -9.24 -35.89 -0.42
N SER A 82 -10.05 -35.68 0.63
CA SER A 82 -11.01 -36.68 1.11
C SER A 82 -12.28 -36.76 0.24
N GLY A 83 -12.45 -35.85 -0.73
CA GLY A 83 -13.63 -35.77 -1.59
C GLY A 83 -14.87 -35.17 -0.92
N THR A 84 -14.72 -34.57 0.26
CA THR A 84 -15.84 -33.98 1.03
C THR A 84 -16.28 -32.64 0.44
N ALA A 85 -15.37 -31.88 -0.17
CA ALA A 85 -15.67 -30.62 -0.86
C ALA A 85 -14.74 -30.43 -2.06
N ALA A 86 -15.16 -29.63 -3.04
CA ALA A 86 -14.24 -29.18 -4.10
C ALA A 86 -13.28 -28.10 -3.55
N PRO A 87 -12.01 -28.06 -3.99
CA PRO A 87 -11.10 -27.00 -3.57
C PRO A 87 -11.62 -25.64 -4.05
N ARG A 88 -11.59 -24.64 -3.17
CA ARG A 88 -12.02 -23.27 -3.50
C ARG A 88 -11.20 -22.68 -4.65
N VAL A 89 -9.92 -23.02 -4.72
CA VAL A 89 -9.02 -22.68 -5.82
C VAL A 89 -8.65 -23.95 -6.56
N SER A 90 -9.14 -24.12 -7.79
CA SER A 90 -8.76 -25.24 -8.64
C SER A 90 -7.36 -25.05 -9.23
N GLY A 91 -6.78 -26.11 -9.78
CA GLY A 91 -5.48 -26.04 -10.47
C GLY A 91 -5.45 -24.99 -11.58
N ASN A 92 -6.54 -24.84 -12.35
CA ASN A 92 -6.63 -23.83 -13.41
C ASN A 92 -6.61 -22.41 -12.84
N ARG A 93 -7.34 -22.16 -11.74
CA ARG A 93 -7.31 -20.86 -11.05
C ARG A 93 -5.93 -20.56 -10.47
N GLY A 94 -5.24 -21.59 -9.95
CA GLY A 94 -3.86 -21.47 -9.49
C GLY A 94 -2.90 -21.09 -10.64
N LEU A 95 -3.05 -21.70 -11.81
CA LEU A 95 -2.27 -21.36 -13.01
C LEU A 95 -2.54 -19.92 -13.48
N GLU A 96 -3.80 -19.51 -13.56
CA GLU A 96 -4.19 -18.12 -13.90
C GLU A 96 -3.53 -17.12 -12.94
N ALA A 97 -3.52 -17.41 -11.64
CA ALA A 97 -2.90 -16.55 -10.64
C ALA A 97 -1.37 -16.44 -10.84
N LEU A 98 -0.69 -17.54 -11.15
CA LEU A 98 0.75 -17.53 -11.45
C LEU A 98 1.08 -16.71 -12.70
N GLN A 99 0.28 -16.84 -13.75
CA GLN A 99 0.46 -16.05 -14.98
C GLN A 99 0.34 -14.53 -14.71
N VAL A 100 -0.62 -14.13 -13.88
CA VAL A 100 -0.74 -12.72 -13.46
C VAL A 100 0.48 -12.28 -12.64
N ALA A 101 0.96 -13.12 -11.72
CA ALA A 101 2.15 -12.81 -10.93
C ALA A 101 3.40 -12.64 -11.81
N GLU A 102 3.61 -13.52 -12.79
CA GLU A 102 4.69 -13.40 -13.78
C GLU A 102 4.57 -12.11 -14.59
N HIS A 103 3.36 -11.76 -15.04
CA HIS A 103 3.12 -10.53 -15.77
C HIS A 103 3.44 -9.28 -14.94
N VAL A 104 3.07 -9.24 -13.67
CA VAL A 104 3.42 -8.13 -12.76
C VAL A 104 4.95 -8.01 -12.63
N VAL A 105 5.66 -9.13 -12.45
CA VAL A 105 7.13 -9.12 -12.37
C VAL A 105 7.75 -8.57 -13.64
N GLU A 106 7.24 -8.96 -14.81
CA GLU A 106 7.74 -8.46 -16.10
C GLU A 106 7.45 -6.96 -16.30
N CYS A 107 6.24 -6.52 -15.93
CA CYS A 107 5.89 -5.10 -15.93
C CYS A 107 6.84 -4.30 -15.04
N VAL A 108 7.12 -4.76 -13.83
CA VAL A 108 8.05 -4.09 -12.92
C VAL A 108 9.48 -4.08 -13.47
N ARG A 109 9.94 -5.19 -14.07
CA ARG A 109 11.28 -5.30 -14.68
C ARG A 109 11.48 -4.33 -15.84
N SER A 110 10.46 -4.13 -16.65
CA SER A 110 10.51 -3.29 -17.85
C SER A 110 9.98 -1.87 -17.64
N HIS A 111 9.52 -1.52 -16.44
CA HIS A 111 8.88 -0.23 -16.19
C HIS A 111 9.87 0.94 -16.34
N GLN A 112 9.52 1.88 -17.22
CA GLN A 112 10.23 3.17 -17.37
C GLN A 112 9.67 4.17 -16.34
N TRP A 113 10.41 4.39 -15.26
CA TRP A 113 9.98 5.27 -14.16
C TRP A 113 9.87 6.74 -14.56
N ASP A 114 10.68 7.16 -15.55
CA ASP A 114 10.75 8.55 -16.01
C ASP A 114 9.93 8.80 -17.28
N GLY A 115 9.21 7.79 -17.79
CA GLY A 115 8.37 7.89 -18.99
C GLY A 115 9.13 8.16 -20.30
N THR A 116 10.46 7.94 -20.30
CA THR A 116 11.33 8.12 -21.47
C THR A 116 12.23 6.89 -21.65
N ALA A 117 12.61 6.61 -22.90
CA ALA A 117 13.40 5.42 -23.24
C ALA A 117 14.82 5.42 -22.64
N ASP A 118 15.38 6.62 -22.43
CA ASP A 118 16.69 6.83 -21.80
C ASP A 118 16.59 7.00 -20.27
N GLY A 119 15.38 6.89 -19.72
CA GLY A 119 15.11 7.04 -18.29
C GLY A 119 15.43 5.78 -17.47
N ARG A 120 15.18 5.88 -16.16
CA ARG A 120 15.33 4.76 -15.22
C ARG A 120 14.38 3.62 -15.58
N VAL A 121 14.92 2.40 -15.66
CA VAL A 121 14.15 1.18 -15.98
C VAL A 121 14.31 0.13 -14.90
N GLY A 122 13.20 -0.51 -14.55
CA GLY A 122 13.22 -1.71 -13.72
C GLY A 122 13.44 -1.43 -12.24
N PRO A 123 13.36 -2.46 -11.38
CA PRO A 123 13.35 -2.28 -9.93
C PRO A 123 14.68 -1.77 -9.36
N MET A 124 15.80 -1.96 -10.06
CA MET A 124 17.13 -1.57 -9.57
C MET A 124 17.40 -0.06 -9.71
N ALA A 125 16.69 0.63 -10.60
CA ALA A 125 16.93 2.05 -10.86
C ALA A 125 16.55 2.97 -9.68
N LEU A 126 15.78 2.46 -8.70
CA LEU A 126 15.49 3.15 -7.45
C LEU A 126 16.57 2.94 -6.37
N LEU A 127 17.45 1.94 -6.54
CA LEU A 127 18.50 1.61 -5.58
C LEU A 127 19.85 2.27 -5.89
N GLU A 128 20.10 2.65 -7.15
CA GLU A 128 21.35 3.32 -7.55
C GLU A 128 21.59 4.64 -6.78
N ASN A 129 20.53 5.40 -6.48
CA ASN A 129 20.60 6.63 -5.70
C ASN A 129 20.77 6.41 -4.18
N VAL A 130 20.60 5.19 -3.67
CA VAL A 130 20.74 4.88 -2.24
C VAL A 130 22.18 4.52 -1.89
N VAL A 131 22.90 3.88 -2.83
CA VAL A 131 24.28 3.40 -2.60
C VAL A 131 25.30 4.54 -2.63
N GLU A 132 25.10 5.58 -3.45
CA GLU A 132 26.02 6.75 -3.48
C GLU A 132 25.99 7.61 -2.21
N SER A 133 24.94 7.51 -1.38
CA SER A 133 24.85 8.28 -0.11
C SER A 133 25.73 7.74 1.02
N ARG A 134 26.44 6.62 0.83
CA ARG A 134 27.23 5.94 1.88
C ARG A 134 28.72 6.25 1.91
N ASP A 135 29.22 7.25 1.17
CA ASP A 135 30.58 7.78 1.34
C ASP A 135 30.63 8.93 2.38
N TYR A 136 30.23 8.63 3.63
CA TYR A 136 30.48 9.50 4.79
C TYR A 136 31.71 8.99 5.57
N SER A 137 32.87 8.92 4.92
CA SER A 137 34.15 8.62 5.59
C SER A 137 35.34 9.11 4.77
N ARG A 138 35.51 10.44 4.66
CA ARG A 138 36.80 11.12 4.40
C ARG A 138 36.59 12.64 4.46
N ARG A 139 36.53 13.20 5.67
CA ARG A 139 36.90 14.60 6.01
C ARG A 139 36.60 14.91 7.47
N ALA A 140 37.50 14.44 8.33
CA ALA A 140 37.85 15.11 9.58
C ALA A 140 39.33 14.78 9.84
N ALA A 141 40.19 15.60 9.25
CA ALA A 141 41.58 15.79 9.64
C ALA A 141 41.70 17.27 10.06
#